data_AF-A0A1G9UF47-F1
#
_entry.id   AF-A0A1G9UF47-F1
#
_cell.length_a   1.000
_cell.length_b   1.000
_cell.length_c   1.000
_cell.angle_alpha   90.00
_cell.angle_beta   90.00
_cell.angle_gamma   90.00
#
_symmetry.space_group_name_H-M   'P 1'
#
loop_
_entity.id
_entity.type
_entity.pdbx_description
1 polymer ?
#
loop_
_entity_poly.entity_id
_entity_poly.type
_entity_poly.pdbx_seq_one_letter_code
_entity_poly.pdbx_strand_id
1 'polypeptide(L)'
;MTLRRIVATAVAAAVTTPAVLFGASPAFADSAPTASVTAPAGTEDAAAHAGVLRNGALAGKLRAGEDTAGKRAAKPSIEELEKAAAEAQKAYDDAVAAEKAALAAMEASLADDFPLAVAARAAKEKAADAATAKTNADQALADAEAALAALPETATPEEKAAAEKAVADATTAAGTAAAAKTAADEAAKQATTDLDDARVASVRAWGKAKEAAKKALEAKKAADEALEDALEEQDPVPCKPESELTATLSGLPAKITAGSTVEMKLRIANGTDRTLDEVWPFVYFHAIEKGGYAPIDDRMHLQWSTATQTWTDAGDDYTAGSVSPLKAGAHADIKLRLTVDADTPEAVGAAFLAADYVNEDGSCGGSPELTTYDFAVTAKPAPSASPSPSTSTGTGTQTQTTTTQPLTTTSDSLASTGSSSALPQLAAAAGAAVALGAGAVFAARRRKADSAS
;
A
#
# COMPACT_ATOMS: atom_id res chain seq x y z
N MET A 1 -33.07 -45.37 23.11
CA MET A 1 -33.70 -44.23 23.82
C MET A 1 -33.63 -43.02 22.92
N THR A 2 -34.80 -42.48 22.60
CA THR A 2 -35.05 -41.46 21.58
C THR A 2 -35.15 -40.10 22.25
N LEU A 3 -34.34 -39.11 21.85
CA LEU A 3 -34.56 -37.72 22.24
C LEU A 3 -34.35 -36.82 21.02
N ARG A 4 -35.50 -36.40 20.46
CA ARG A 4 -35.66 -35.29 19.51
C ARG A 4 -35.87 -33.99 20.32
N ARG A 5 -35.33 -32.87 19.82
CA ARG A 5 -35.96 -31.52 19.68
C ARG A 5 -34.86 -30.50 19.32
N ILE A 6 -34.89 -29.90 18.12
CA ILE A 6 -35.58 -28.66 17.69
C ILE A 6 -34.95 -27.40 18.33
N VAL A 7 -34.40 -26.50 17.51
CA VAL A 7 -34.91 -25.12 17.25
C VAL A 7 -34.07 -24.52 16.10
N ALA A 8 -34.78 -23.95 15.13
CA ALA A 8 -34.29 -23.10 14.06
C ALA A 8 -34.61 -21.64 14.40
N THR A 9 -33.73 -20.70 14.03
CA THR A 9 -34.06 -19.28 14.02
C THR A 9 -33.56 -18.67 12.71
N ALA A 10 -34.52 -18.22 11.91
CA ALA A 10 -34.33 -17.42 10.71
C ALA A 10 -34.54 -15.95 11.08
N VAL A 11 -33.77 -15.05 10.47
CA VAL A 11 -34.10 -13.62 10.36
C VAL A 11 -33.79 -13.19 8.92
N ALA A 12 -34.76 -12.54 8.30
CA ALA A 12 -34.73 -12.03 6.94
C ALA A 12 -35.07 -10.52 6.94
N ALA A 13 -34.58 -9.83 5.89
CA ALA A 13 -34.96 -8.51 5.38
C ALA A 13 -34.56 -7.28 6.25
N ALA A 14 -34.30 -6.08 5.73
CA ALA A 14 -34.68 -5.47 4.46
C ALA A 14 -33.77 -4.27 4.09
N VAL A 15 -33.75 -3.98 2.80
CA VAL A 15 -33.31 -2.77 2.09
C VAL A 15 -34.12 -1.55 2.50
N THR A 16 -33.54 -0.33 2.52
CA THR A 16 -34.21 0.94 2.13
C THR A 16 -33.24 2.13 2.09
N THR A 17 -33.14 2.77 0.93
CA THR A 17 -32.67 4.14 0.69
C THR A 17 -33.73 5.17 1.12
N PRO A 18 -33.33 6.45 1.27
CA PRO A 18 -34.09 7.48 0.56
C PRO A 18 -33.22 8.57 -0.08
N ALA A 19 -33.66 9.01 -1.26
CA ALA A 19 -33.31 10.25 -1.92
C ALA A 19 -34.18 11.40 -1.39
N VAL A 20 -33.61 12.60 -1.22
CA VAL A 20 -34.36 13.87 -1.16
C VAL A 20 -33.60 14.96 -1.91
N LEU A 21 -34.26 15.45 -2.97
CA LEU A 21 -34.04 16.70 -3.71
C LEU A 21 -34.80 17.84 -3.03
N PHE A 22 -34.20 19.03 -2.90
CA PHE A 22 -34.80 20.39 -2.90
C PHE A 22 -33.60 21.35 -2.72
N GLY A 23 -33.38 22.47 -3.41
CA GLY A 23 -34.26 23.34 -4.19
C GLY A 23 -34.14 24.78 -3.64
N ALA A 24 -33.71 25.70 -4.51
CA ALA A 24 -33.85 27.17 -4.46
C ALA A 24 -32.80 28.05 -3.72
N SER A 25 -32.24 28.97 -4.52
CA SER A 25 -31.55 30.21 -4.15
C SER A 25 -32.50 31.23 -3.47
N PRO A 26 -31.93 32.29 -2.87
CA PRO A 26 -32.30 33.62 -3.34
C PRO A 26 -31.10 34.54 -3.57
N ALA A 27 -31.37 35.55 -4.39
CA ALA A 27 -30.47 36.60 -4.82
C ALA A 27 -30.65 37.92 -4.02
N PHE A 28 -29.68 38.81 -4.23
CA PHE A 28 -29.62 40.27 -4.01
C PHE A 28 -29.26 40.81 -2.62
N ALA A 29 -28.11 41.48 -2.53
CA ALA A 29 -28.07 42.94 -2.37
C ALA A 29 -26.68 43.52 -2.73
N ASP A 30 -26.73 44.59 -3.53
CA ASP A 30 -25.68 45.43 -4.09
C ASP A 30 -25.30 46.56 -3.10
N SER A 31 -24.05 47.05 -3.14
CA SER A 31 -23.67 48.48 -3.02
C SER A 31 -22.16 48.72 -3.06
N ALA A 32 -21.71 49.20 -4.23
CA ALA A 32 -20.87 50.39 -4.45
C ALA A 32 -19.32 50.32 -4.27
N PRO A 33 -18.58 51.15 -5.05
CA PRO A 33 -17.36 50.74 -5.74
C PRO A 33 -16.08 51.26 -5.07
N THR A 34 -15.01 50.48 -5.17
CA THR A 34 -13.65 50.99 -4.93
C THR A 34 -12.86 50.87 -6.22
N ALA A 35 -12.23 51.97 -6.59
CA ALA A 35 -11.61 52.24 -7.87
C ALA A 35 -10.67 51.12 -8.35
N SER A 36 -11.05 50.47 -9.44
CA SER A 36 -10.18 49.61 -10.23
C SER A 36 -9.15 50.48 -10.93
N VAL A 37 -7.93 50.52 -10.42
CA VAL A 37 -6.78 50.83 -11.26
C VAL A 37 -6.57 49.58 -12.11
N THR A 38 -6.78 49.70 -13.42
CA THR A 38 -6.60 48.61 -14.38
C THR A 38 -5.19 48.02 -14.21
N ALA A 39 -5.14 46.77 -13.74
CA ALA A 39 -3.91 46.01 -13.66
C ALA A 39 -3.32 45.85 -15.07
N PRO A 40 -1.99 46.05 -15.27
CA PRO A 40 -1.38 45.85 -16.57
C PRO A 40 -1.43 44.37 -16.96
N ALA A 41 -1.56 44.08 -18.25
CA ALA A 41 -1.82 42.77 -18.85
C ALA A 41 -0.79 41.64 -18.58
N GLY A 42 0.11 41.79 -17.59
CA GLY A 42 1.08 40.77 -17.18
C GLY A 42 0.99 40.33 -15.71
N THR A 43 0.19 41.00 -14.85
CA THR A 43 0.12 40.65 -13.42
C THR A 43 -0.71 39.39 -13.15
N GLU A 44 -1.73 39.11 -13.97
CA GLU A 44 -2.51 37.86 -13.88
C GLU A 44 -1.68 36.64 -14.29
N ASP A 45 -0.90 36.76 -15.36
CA ASP A 45 0.05 35.73 -15.78
C ASP A 45 1.14 35.50 -14.72
N ALA A 46 1.63 36.57 -14.09
CA ALA A 46 2.60 36.49 -13.00
C ALA A 46 2.03 35.80 -11.75
N ALA A 47 0.76 36.05 -11.41
CA ALA A 47 0.08 35.36 -10.30
C ALA A 47 -0.10 33.87 -10.58
N ALA A 48 -0.47 33.50 -11.82
CA ALA A 48 -0.55 32.10 -12.23
C ALA A 48 0.82 31.41 -12.17
N HIS A 49 1.87 32.09 -12.63
CA HIS A 49 3.24 31.58 -12.53
C HIS A 49 3.69 31.41 -11.07
N ALA A 50 3.42 32.40 -10.22
CA ALA A 50 3.69 32.32 -8.79
C ALA A 50 2.95 31.14 -8.12
N GLY A 51 1.71 30.84 -8.56
CA GLY A 51 0.98 29.65 -8.12
C GLY A 51 1.68 28.34 -8.50
N VAL A 52 2.25 28.25 -9.71
CA VAL A 52 3.05 27.08 -10.13
C VAL A 52 4.33 26.96 -9.31
N LEU A 53 5.05 28.07 -9.08
CA LEU A 53 6.27 28.09 -8.26
C LEU A 53 5.97 27.65 -6.82
N ARG A 54 4.90 28.18 -6.21
CA ARG A 54 4.46 27.79 -4.87
C ARG A 54 4.13 26.30 -4.78
N ASN A 55 3.38 25.78 -5.74
CA ASN A 55 3.06 24.35 -5.80
C ASN A 55 4.33 23.50 -5.98
N GLY A 56 5.29 23.94 -6.78
CA GLY A 56 6.59 23.29 -6.95
C GLY A 56 7.43 23.29 -5.68
N ALA A 57 7.50 24.43 -4.98
CA ALA A 57 8.20 24.58 -3.71
C ALA A 57 7.59 23.68 -2.63
N LEU A 58 6.26 23.70 -2.48
CA LEU A 58 5.54 22.84 -1.54
C LEU A 58 5.73 21.36 -1.88
N ALA A 59 5.63 21.00 -3.16
CA ALA A 59 5.86 19.64 -3.58
C ALA A 59 7.31 19.18 -3.37
N GLY A 60 8.30 20.07 -3.47
CA GLY A 60 9.69 19.77 -3.10
C GLY A 60 9.87 19.51 -1.60
N LYS A 61 9.01 20.07 -0.73
CA LYS A 61 8.98 19.77 0.70
C LYS A 61 8.22 18.49 1.04
N LEU A 62 7.19 18.16 0.24
CA LEU A 62 6.42 16.92 0.37
C LEU A 62 7.14 15.70 -0.26
N ARG A 63 7.93 15.90 -1.34
CA ARG A 63 8.67 14.86 -2.09
C ARG A 63 10.01 14.47 -1.47
N ALA A 64 10.03 14.23 -0.17
CA ALA A 64 10.97 13.27 0.41
C ALA A 64 10.51 11.81 0.23
N GLY A 65 9.44 11.58 -0.55
CA GLY A 65 9.02 10.29 -1.13
C GLY A 65 8.21 10.50 -2.42
N GLU A 66 8.70 9.99 -3.54
CA GLU A 66 8.06 9.86 -4.88
C GLU A 66 7.18 8.58 -4.94
N ASP A 67 6.20 8.31 -5.82
CA ASP A 67 5.82 8.87 -7.12
C ASP A 67 4.42 8.38 -7.63
N THR A 68 3.77 9.22 -8.46
CA THR A 68 2.78 8.96 -9.54
C THR A 68 1.42 8.24 -9.34
N ALA A 69 0.34 8.97 -9.65
CA ALA A 69 -1.05 8.51 -9.68
C ALA A 69 -1.54 7.99 -11.05
N GLY A 70 -2.37 6.94 -11.04
CA GLY A 70 -3.13 6.42 -12.18
C GLY A 70 -4.47 5.78 -11.78
N LYS A 71 -5.56 6.34 -12.30
CA LYS A 71 -6.99 5.97 -12.06
C LYS A 71 -7.28 4.47 -11.91
N ARG A 72 -8.08 4.07 -10.91
CA ARG A 72 -8.88 2.83 -10.99
C ARG A 72 -10.04 2.71 -9.98
N ALA A 73 -10.92 1.77 -10.32
CA ALA A 73 -12.18 1.38 -9.68
C ALA A 73 -12.11 1.21 -8.15
N ALA A 74 -13.29 1.25 -7.50
CA ALA A 74 -13.48 1.15 -6.05
C ALA A 74 -12.61 0.03 -5.42
N LYS A 75 -11.48 0.43 -4.84
CA LYS A 75 -10.57 -0.43 -4.08
C LYS A 75 -11.17 -0.73 -2.70
N PRO A 76 -10.81 -1.87 -2.06
CA PRO A 76 -11.17 -2.14 -0.68
C PRO A 76 -10.69 -1.00 0.22
N SER A 77 -11.44 -0.66 1.27
CA SER A 77 -11.01 0.33 2.25
C SER A 77 -9.84 -0.21 3.09
N ILE A 78 -9.02 0.68 3.67
CA ILE A 78 -7.92 0.31 4.56
C ILE A 78 -8.41 -0.55 5.73
N GLU A 79 -9.53 -0.19 6.35
CA GLU A 79 -10.14 -0.98 7.44
C GLU A 79 -10.47 -2.41 7.00
N GLU A 80 -10.92 -2.62 5.76
CA GLU A 80 -11.16 -3.95 5.21
C GLU A 80 -9.85 -4.72 4.95
N LEU A 81 -8.79 -4.04 4.52
CA LEU A 81 -7.47 -4.63 4.28
C LEU A 81 -6.76 -4.98 5.59
N GLU A 82 -6.82 -4.13 6.61
CA GLU A 82 -6.32 -4.41 7.96
C GLU A 82 -7.00 -5.64 8.55
N LYS A 83 -8.32 -5.73 8.40
CA LYS A 83 -9.09 -6.90 8.81
C LYS A 83 -8.67 -8.15 8.03
N ALA A 84 -8.49 -8.04 6.71
CA ALA A 84 -8.04 -9.15 5.88
C ALA A 84 -6.63 -9.64 6.27
N ALA A 85 -5.70 -8.72 6.55
CA ALA A 85 -4.36 -9.04 7.03
C ALA A 85 -4.40 -9.73 8.40
N ALA A 86 -5.23 -9.25 9.33
CA ALA A 86 -5.43 -9.89 10.63
C ALA A 86 -6.05 -11.29 10.53
N GLU A 87 -7.04 -11.48 9.65
CA GLU A 87 -7.63 -12.80 9.38
C GLU A 87 -6.62 -13.76 8.73
N ALA A 88 -5.79 -13.27 7.80
CA ALA A 88 -4.74 -14.05 7.15
C ALA A 88 -3.61 -14.43 8.12
N GLN A 89 -3.20 -13.51 9.00
CA GLN A 89 -2.26 -13.78 10.09
C GLN A 89 -2.80 -14.88 11.01
N LYS A 90 -4.04 -14.77 11.47
CA LYS A 90 -4.67 -15.79 12.31
C LYS A 90 -4.73 -17.14 11.61
N ALA A 91 -5.09 -17.17 10.32
CA ALA A 91 -5.12 -18.40 9.53
C ALA A 91 -3.72 -19.04 9.38
N TYR A 92 -2.68 -18.21 9.23
CA TYR A 92 -1.29 -18.67 9.22
C TYR A 92 -0.88 -19.27 10.56
N ASP A 93 -1.18 -18.60 11.68
CA ASP A 93 -0.85 -19.10 13.02
C ASP A 93 -1.56 -20.43 13.33
N ASP A 94 -2.86 -20.52 12.99
CA ASP A 94 -3.64 -21.75 13.12
C ASP A 94 -3.03 -22.89 12.28
N ALA A 95 -2.55 -22.59 11.07
CA ALA A 95 -1.92 -23.57 10.18
C ALA A 95 -0.53 -24.03 10.68
N VAL A 96 0.28 -23.12 11.23
CA VAL A 96 1.58 -23.44 11.86
C VAL A 96 1.38 -24.30 13.11
N ALA A 97 0.37 -23.98 13.93
CA ALA A 97 0.03 -24.80 15.09
C ALA A 97 -0.41 -26.22 14.67
N ALA A 98 -1.19 -26.34 13.59
CA ALA A 98 -1.58 -27.63 13.03
C ALA A 98 -0.38 -28.40 12.45
N GLU A 99 0.55 -27.74 11.76
CA GLU A 99 1.80 -28.37 11.28
C GLU A 99 2.62 -28.92 12.44
N LYS A 100 2.80 -28.12 13.50
CA LYS A 100 3.53 -28.54 14.71
C LYS A 100 2.87 -29.73 15.39
N ALA A 101 1.54 -29.72 15.51
CA ALA A 101 0.80 -30.86 16.07
C ALA A 101 0.94 -32.12 15.21
N ALA A 102 0.89 -31.99 13.88
CA ALA A 102 1.06 -33.11 12.97
C ALA A 102 2.50 -33.67 12.98
N LEU A 103 3.51 -32.81 13.12
CA LEU A 103 4.90 -33.22 13.31
C LEU A 103 5.07 -34.03 14.60
N ALA A 104 4.55 -33.53 15.72
CA ALA A 104 4.61 -34.24 16.99
C ALA A 104 3.89 -35.61 16.94
N ALA A 105 2.74 -35.69 16.26
CA ALA A 105 2.05 -36.96 16.06
C ALA A 105 2.85 -37.95 15.19
N MET A 106 3.55 -37.45 14.17
CA MET A 106 4.44 -38.26 13.33
C MET A 106 5.64 -38.77 14.14
N GLU A 107 6.30 -37.91 14.91
CA GLU A 107 7.40 -38.31 15.81
C GLU A 107 6.95 -39.35 16.84
N ALA A 108 5.77 -39.17 17.45
CA ALA A 108 5.19 -40.15 18.38
C ALA A 108 4.94 -41.51 17.71
N SER A 109 4.56 -41.55 16.42
CA SER A 109 4.37 -42.82 15.67
C SER A 109 5.68 -43.57 15.37
N LEU A 110 6.82 -42.89 15.47
CA LEU A 110 8.15 -43.48 15.28
C LEU A 110 8.76 -43.98 16.58
N ALA A 111 8.21 -43.59 17.74
CA ALA A 111 8.71 -43.99 19.04
C ALA A 111 8.52 -45.50 19.31
N ASP A 112 9.45 -46.08 20.06
CA ASP A 112 9.44 -47.52 20.40
C ASP A 112 8.30 -47.92 21.34
N ASP A 113 7.79 -46.96 22.12
CA ASP A 113 6.67 -47.11 23.05
C ASP A 113 5.31 -46.79 22.38
N PHE A 114 5.31 -46.47 21.09
CA PHE A 114 4.08 -46.29 20.33
C PHE A 114 3.22 -47.56 20.42
N PRO A 115 1.91 -47.48 20.73
CA PRO A 115 1.09 -48.66 21.00
C PRO A 115 1.12 -49.73 19.91
N LEU A 116 1.14 -49.34 18.63
CA LEU A 116 1.24 -50.29 17.52
C LEU A 116 2.64 -50.89 17.37
N ALA A 117 3.69 -50.16 17.77
CA ALA A 117 5.07 -50.69 17.80
C ALA A 117 5.21 -51.76 18.90
N VAL A 118 4.65 -51.50 20.08
CA VAL A 118 4.58 -52.47 21.18
C VAL A 118 3.77 -53.71 20.77
N ALA A 119 2.61 -53.52 20.14
CA ALA A 119 1.79 -54.62 19.66
C ALA A 119 2.50 -55.47 18.59
N ALA A 120 3.15 -54.83 17.61
CA ALA A 120 3.93 -55.53 16.59
C ALA A 120 5.10 -56.32 17.18
N ARG A 121 5.80 -55.77 18.17
CA ARG A 121 6.87 -56.48 18.90
C ARG A 121 6.35 -57.71 19.62
N ALA A 122 5.25 -57.56 20.38
CA ALA A 122 4.64 -58.66 21.10
C ALA A 122 4.10 -59.76 20.16
N ALA A 123 3.55 -59.40 19.00
CA ALA A 123 3.09 -60.36 18.01
C ALA A 123 4.26 -61.14 17.38
N LYS A 124 5.39 -60.47 17.10
CA LYS A 124 6.61 -61.13 16.61
C LYS A 124 7.21 -62.09 17.64
N GLU A 125 7.18 -61.74 18.93
CA GLU A 125 7.62 -62.62 20.02
C GLU A 125 6.76 -63.89 20.07
N LYS A 126 5.42 -63.75 20.01
CA LYS A 126 4.50 -64.90 19.94
C LYS A 126 4.74 -65.79 18.72
N ALA A 127 5.06 -65.20 17.56
CA ALA A 127 5.39 -65.96 16.36
C ALA A 127 6.70 -66.74 16.53
N ALA A 128 7.70 -66.16 17.19
CA ALA A 128 8.95 -66.84 17.52
C ALA A 128 8.71 -68.02 18.49
N ASP A 129 7.93 -67.81 19.55
CA ASP A 129 7.57 -68.86 20.50
C ASP A 129 6.81 -70.00 19.83
N ALA A 130 5.86 -69.69 18.95
CA ALA A 130 5.10 -70.68 18.20
C ALA A 130 5.99 -71.45 17.20
N ALA A 131 7.00 -70.80 16.62
CA ALA A 131 8.00 -71.46 15.78
C ALA A 131 8.83 -72.47 16.59
N THR A 132 9.32 -72.07 17.77
CA THR A 132 10.03 -72.97 18.70
C THR A 132 9.14 -74.14 19.13
N ALA A 133 7.87 -73.90 19.47
CA ALA A 133 6.92 -74.94 19.84
C ALA A 133 6.69 -75.94 18.69
N LYS A 134 6.60 -75.45 17.45
CA LYS A 134 6.50 -76.32 16.26
C LYS A 134 7.75 -77.18 16.10
N THR A 135 8.95 -76.60 16.18
CA THR A 135 10.21 -77.36 16.10
C THR A 135 10.25 -78.48 17.14
N ASN A 136 9.85 -78.19 18.38
CA ASN A 136 9.81 -79.19 19.45
C ASN A 136 8.77 -80.30 19.19
N ALA A 137 7.59 -79.94 18.66
CA ALA A 137 6.55 -80.92 18.34
C ALA A 137 6.93 -81.81 17.14
N ASP A 138 7.57 -81.23 16.11
CA ASP A 138 8.10 -81.99 14.97
C ASP A 138 9.20 -82.97 15.43
N GLN A 139 10.09 -82.53 16.33
CA GLN A 139 11.12 -83.40 16.91
C GLN A 139 10.49 -84.55 17.71
N ALA A 140 9.49 -84.26 18.54
CA ALA A 140 8.80 -85.28 19.32
C ALA A 140 8.08 -86.32 18.44
N LEU A 141 7.53 -85.90 17.29
CA LEU A 141 6.97 -86.81 16.30
C LEU A 141 8.06 -87.70 15.68
N ALA A 142 9.17 -87.12 15.26
CA ALA A 142 10.30 -87.88 14.72
C ALA A 142 10.85 -88.90 15.73
N ASP A 143 10.96 -88.52 17.00
CA ASP A 143 11.41 -89.40 18.09
C ASP A 143 10.40 -90.55 18.33
N ALA A 144 9.09 -90.27 18.30
CA ALA A 144 8.05 -91.28 18.45
C ALA A 144 8.04 -92.28 17.28
N GLU A 145 8.19 -91.79 16.05
CA GLU A 145 8.29 -92.63 14.85
C GLU A 145 9.55 -93.52 14.89
N ALA A 146 10.69 -92.96 15.32
CA ALA A 146 11.92 -93.71 15.52
C ALA A 146 11.79 -94.79 16.61
N ALA A 147 11.12 -94.48 17.71
CA ALA A 147 10.86 -95.44 18.80
C ALA A 147 9.97 -96.60 18.33
N LEU A 148 8.91 -96.31 17.55
CA LEU A 148 8.05 -97.33 16.95
C LEU A 148 8.84 -98.24 16.00
N ALA A 149 9.71 -97.67 15.16
CA ALA A 149 10.55 -98.42 14.23
C ALA A 149 11.63 -99.27 14.92
N ALA A 150 12.05 -98.90 16.13
CA ALA A 150 13.06 -99.61 16.90
C ALA A 150 12.51 -100.81 17.70
N LEU A 151 11.19 -101.05 17.71
CA LEU A 151 10.60 -102.17 18.43
C LEU A 151 11.07 -103.52 17.87
N PRO A 152 11.49 -104.47 18.73
CA PRO A 152 11.88 -105.80 18.28
C PRO A 152 10.68 -106.61 17.79
N GLU A 153 10.92 -107.62 16.95
CA GLU A 153 9.90 -108.59 16.48
C GLU A 153 9.14 -109.28 17.64
N THR A 154 9.80 -109.44 18.80
CA THR A 154 9.24 -110.02 20.03
C THR A 154 8.45 -109.03 20.88
N ALA A 155 8.30 -107.76 20.47
CA ALA A 155 7.55 -106.76 21.22
C ALA A 155 6.10 -107.21 21.39
N THR A 156 5.60 -107.04 22.62
CA THR A 156 4.23 -107.40 23.00
C THR A 156 3.20 -106.54 22.23
N PRO A 157 1.98 -107.05 22.04
CA PRO A 157 0.89 -106.25 21.46
C PRO A 157 0.68 -104.92 22.20
N GLU A 158 0.84 -104.92 23.52
CA GLU A 158 0.72 -103.74 24.37
C GLU A 158 1.82 -102.70 24.09
N GLU A 159 3.08 -103.12 23.94
CA GLU A 159 4.20 -102.23 23.59
C GLU A 159 4.02 -101.60 22.20
N LYS A 160 3.56 -102.39 21.22
CA LYS A 160 3.26 -101.88 19.87
C LYS A 160 2.12 -100.86 19.91
N ALA A 161 1.02 -101.17 20.59
CA ALA A 161 -0.11 -100.26 20.72
C ALA A 161 0.27 -98.95 21.45
N ALA A 162 1.15 -99.02 22.46
CA ALA A 162 1.64 -97.84 23.16
C ALA A 162 2.50 -96.94 22.25
N ALA A 163 3.39 -97.52 21.44
CA ALA A 163 4.21 -96.77 20.48
C ALA A 163 3.38 -96.16 19.35
N GLU A 164 2.41 -96.91 18.80
CA GLU A 164 1.46 -96.39 17.80
C GLU A 164 0.64 -95.22 18.36
N LYS A 165 0.17 -95.34 19.60
CA LYS A 165 -0.52 -94.25 20.30
C LYS A 165 0.40 -93.03 20.47
N ALA A 166 1.66 -93.23 20.83
CA ALA A 166 2.62 -92.13 20.97
C ALA A 166 2.84 -91.37 19.65
N VAL A 167 2.93 -92.09 18.52
CA VAL A 167 3.00 -91.46 17.18
C VAL A 167 1.72 -90.69 16.86
N ALA A 168 0.54 -91.25 17.15
CA ALA A 168 -0.73 -90.57 16.92
C ALA A 168 -0.89 -89.29 17.76
N ASP A 169 -0.51 -89.34 19.04
CA ASP A 169 -0.51 -88.21 19.95
C ASP A 169 0.49 -87.13 19.47
N ALA A 170 1.71 -87.52 19.10
CA ALA A 170 2.73 -86.61 18.59
C ALA A 170 2.34 -85.98 17.23
N THR A 171 1.67 -86.74 16.35
CA THR A 171 1.14 -86.24 15.08
C THR A 171 0.10 -85.15 15.32
N THR A 172 -0.79 -85.37 16.29
CA THR A 172 -1.82 -84.39 16.67
C THR A 172 -1.19 -83.13 17.28
N ALA A 173 -0.17 -83.30 18.12
CA ALA A 173 0.58 -82.19 18.71
C ALA A 173 1.32 -81.36 17.65
N ALA A 174 2.00 -82.02 16.70
CA ALA A 174 2.69 -81.37 15.59
C ALA A 174 1.71 -80.60 14.68
N GLY A 175 0.55 -81.18 14.37
CA GLY A 175 -0.51 -80.50 13.63
C GLY A 175 -1.04 -79.26 14.35
N THR A 176 -1.26 -79.36 15.67
CA THR A 176 -1.70 -78.24 16.50
C THR A 176 -0.66 -77.12 16.55
N ALA A 177 0.62 -77.48 16.74
CA ALA A 177 1.72 -76.51 16.76
C ALA A 177 1.92 -75.84 15.39
N ALA A 178 1.75 -76.57 14.29
CA ALA A 178 1.81 -76.00 12.94
C ALA A 178 0.67 -74.98 12.69
N ALA A 179 -0.55 -75.29 13.13
CA ALA A 179 -1.68 -74.36 13.05
C ALA A 179 -1.44 -73.11 13.93
N ALA A 180 -0.96 -73.29 15.16
CA ALA A 180 -0.63 -72.19 16.06
C ALA A 180 0.47 -71.27 15.49
N LYS A 181 1.52 -71.85 14.89
CA LYS A 181 2.57 -71.08 14.21
C LYS A 181 2.00 -70.26 13.06
N THR A 182 1.18 -70.88 12.21
CA THR A 182 0.55 -70.18 11.07
C THR A 182 -0.29 -68.99 11.54
N ALA A 183 -1.10 -69.18 12.59
CA ALA A 183 -1.91 -68.10 13.16
C ALA A 183 -1.05 -66.99 13.77
N ALA A 184 0.04 -67.33 14.47
CA ALA A 184 0.94 -66.37 15.09
C ALA A 184 1.72 -65.55 14.04
N ASP A 185 2.19 -66.18 12.96
CA ASP A 185 2.88 -65.51 11.85
C ASP A 185 1.95 -64.50 11.16
N GLU A 186 0.70 -64.88 10.88
CA GLU A 186 -0.27 -63.97 10.26
C GLU A 186 -0.62 -62.79 11.19
N ALA A 187 -0.76 -63.04 12.50
CA ALA A 187 -0.96 -61.98 13.48
C ALA A 187 0.25 -61.02 13.55
N ALA A 188 1.48 -61.54 13.51
CA ALA A 188 2.69 -60.71 13.49
C ALA A 188 2.82 -59.87 12.22
N LYS A 189 2.43 -60.44 11.07
CA LYS A 189 2.37 -59.73 9.79
C LYS A 189 1.34 -58.61 9.83
N GLN A 190 0.11 -58.89 10.27
CA GLN A 190 -0.95 -57.88 10.38
C GLN A 190 -0.55 -56.75 11.32
N ALA A 191 0.00 -57.06 12.50
CA ALA A 191 0.44 -56.03 13.45
C ALA A 191 1.56 -55.14 12.90
N THR A 192 2.45 -55.69 12.05
CA THR A 192 3.48 -54.91 11.36
C THR A 192 2.86 -54.01 10.29
N THR A 193 1.92 -54.53 9.50
CA THR A 193 1.17 -53.74 8.51
C THR A 193 0.41 -52.58 9.17
N ASP A 194 -0.27 -52.82 10.28
CA ASP A 194 -1.01 -51.78 11.01
C ASP A 194 -0.08 -50.66 11.51
N LEU A 195 1.12 -51.01 12.00
CA LEU A 195 2.14 -50.04 12.41
C LEU A 195 2.63 -49.20 11.22
N ASP A 196 2.96 -49.84 10.10
CA ASP A 196 3.47 -49.16 8.92
C ASP A 196 2.40 -48.25 8.30
N ASP A 197 1.15 -48.70 8.25
CA ASP A 197 0.02 -47.90 7.78
C ASP A 197 -0.19 -46.66 8.67
N ALA A 198 -0.09 -46.81 10.00
CA ALA A 198 -0.18 -45.69 10.93
C ALA A 198 0.95 -44.67 10.75
N ARG A 199 2.18 -45.12 10.51
CA ARG A 199 3.34 -44.25 10.21
C ARG A 199 3.15 -43.51 8.89
N VAL A 200 2.73 -44.21 7.83
CA VAL A 200 2.42 -43.61 6.52
C VAL A 200 1.29 -42.59 6.65
N ALA A 201 0.24 -42.89 7.40
CA ALA A 201 -0.86 -41.96 7.65
C ALA A 201 -0.36 -40.69 8.36
N SER A 202 0.51 -40.83 9.36
CA SER A 202 1.07 -39.72 10.12
C SER A 202 1.96 -38.81 9.26
N VAL A 203 2.83 -39.40 8.43
CA VAL A 203 3.67 -38.62 7.47
C VAL A 203 2.81 -37.89 6.45
N ARG A 204 1.75 -38.53 5.91
CA ARG A 204 0.82 -37.88 4.98
C ARG A 204 0.05 -36.73 5.64
N ALA A 205 -0.33 -36.86 6.91
CA ALA A 205 -0.98 -35.81 7.67
C ALA A 205 -0.04 -34.61 7.86
N TRP A 206 1.21 -34.85 8.26
CA TRP A 206 2.22 -33.80 8.38
C TRP A 206 2.48 -33.09 7.05
N GLY A 207 2.63 -33.84 5.95
CA GLY A 207 2.81 -33.25 4.61
C GLY A 207 1.66 -32.33 4.20
N LYS A 208 0.41 -32.70 4.50
CA LYS A 208 -0.76 -31.84 4.24
C LYS A 208 -0.76 -30.59 5.12
N ALA A 209 -0.41 -30.73 6.40
CA ALA A 209 -0.36 -29.61 7.33
C ALA A 209 0.73 -28.59 6.93
N LYS A 210 1.90 -29.07 6.52
CA LYS A 210 2.99 -28.25 5.97
C LYS A 210 2.57 -27.49 4.71
N GLU A 211 1.91 -28.16 3.77
CA GLU A 211 1.39 -27.47 2.56
C GLU A 211 0.30 -26.44 2.90
N ALA A 212 -0.52 -26.69 3.93
CA ALA A 212 -1.50 -25.72 4.40
C ALA A 212 -0.83 -24.49 5.03
N ALA A 213 0.19 -24.70 5.88
CA ALA A 213 0.98 -23.61 6.48
C ALA A 213 1.68 -22.77 5.41
N LYS A 214 2.27 -23.41 4.40
CA LYS A 214 2.86 -22.71 3.24
C LYS A 214 1.83 -21.85 2.51
N LYS A 215 0.65 -22.39 2.19
CA LYS A 215 -0.41 -21.63 1.51
C LYS A 215 -0.93 -20.48 2.36
N ALA A 216 -1.07 -20.67 3.66
CA ALA A 216 -1.50 -19.62 4.58
C ALA A 216 -0.44 -18.51 4.69
N LEU A 217 0.85 -18.85 4.64
CA LEU A 217 1.93 -17.86 4.60
C LEU A 217 1.86 -17.01 3.33
N GLU A 218 1.66 -17.62 2.17
CA GLU A 218 1.54 -16.88 0.91
C GLU A 218 0.29 -15.99 0.88
N ALA A 219 -0.83 -16.46 1.43
CA ALA A 219 -2.04 -15.64 1.59
C ALA A 219 -1.83 -14.47 2.56
N LYS A 220 -1.09 -14.70 3.65
CA LYS A 220 -0.70 -13.65 4.59
C LYS A 220 0.16 -12.59 3.91
N LYS A 221 1.22 -13.00 3.21
CA LYS A 221 2.09 -12.07 2.47
C LYS A 221 1.29 -11.23 1.48
N ALA A 222 0.39 -11.85 0.73
CA ALA A 222 -0.45 -11.13 -0.22
C ALA A 222 -1.42 -10.15 0.45
N ALA A 223 -1.93 -10.47 1.65
CA ALA A 223 -2.78 -9.57 2.42
C ALA A 223 -1.99 -8.41 3.03
N ASP A 224 -0.77 -8.67 3.51
CA ASP A 224 0.13 -7.64 4.03
C ASP A 224 0.59 -6.71 2.90
N GLU A 225 0.99 -7.25 1.74
CA GLU A 225 1.39 -6.49 0.54
C GLU A 225 0.23 -5.63 0.04
N ALA A 226 -1.00 -6.17 -0.02
CA ALA A 226 -2.17 -5.37 -0.39
C ALA A 226 -2.48 -4.25 0.61
N LEU A 227 -2.20 -4.45 1.90
CA LEU A 227 -2.34 -3.42 2.92
C LEU A 227 -1.24 -2.36 2.78
N GLU A 228 0.02 -2.75 2.60
CA GLU A 228 1.11 -1.81 2.36
C GLU A 228 0.90 -1.02 1.07
N ASP A 229 0.58 -1.67 -0.04
CA ASP A 229 0.24 -1.01 -1.30
C ASP A 229 -0.89 0.02 -1.10
N ALA A 230 -1.94 -0.32 -0.35
CA ALA A 230 -3.03 0.61 -0.11
C ALA A 230 -2.65 1.76 0.83
N LEU A 231 -1.73 1.53 1.77
CA LEU A 231 -1.17 2.58 2.63
C LEU A 231 -0.24 3.51 1.85
N GLU A 232 0.55 2.98 0.91
CA GLU A 232 1.44 3.74 0.01
C GLU A 232 0.65 4.48 -1.09
N GLU A 233 -0.45 3.90 -1.57
CA GLU A 233 -1.38 4.51 -2.53
C GLU A 233 -2.37 5.49 -1.87
N GLN A 234 -2.26 5.76 -0.55
CA GLN A 234 -2.93 6.92 0.01
C GLN A 234 -2.32 8.16 -0.65
N ASP A 235 -3.03 8.68 -1.66
CA ASP A 235 -2.78 9.99 -2.26
C ASP A 235 -2.45 10.95 -1.10
N PRO A 236 -1.36 11.75 -1.18
CA PRO A 236 -1.06 12.73 -0.16
C PRO A 236 -2.33 13.55 0.07
N VAL A 237 -2.80 13.58 1.32
CA VAL A 237 -4.01 14.31 1.72
C VAL A 237 -3.92 15.67 1.01
N PRO A 238 -4.83 16.00 0.07
CA PRO A 238 -4.68 17.23 -0.70
C PRO A 238 -4.65 18.37 0.30
N CYS A 239 -3.53 19.11 0.33
CA CYS A 239 -3.32 20.14 1.33
C CYS A 239 -4.52 21.09 1.33
N LYS A 240 -5.17 21.20 2.50
CA LYS A 240 -6.45 21.88 2.59
C LYS A 240 -6.23 23.40 2.49
N PRO A 241 -7.04 24.12 1.69
CA PRO A 241 -7.08 25.57 1.78
C PRO A 241 -7.39 26.00 3.22
N GLU A 242 -6.54 26.86 3.78
CA GLU A 242 -6.61 27.35 5.15
C GLU A 242 -6.68 28.87 5.11
N SER A 243 -7.89 29.42 5.02
CA SER A 243 -8.12 30.86 4.92
C SER A 243 -7.69 31.63 6.18
N GLU A 244 -7.59 30.94 7.32
CA GLU A 244 -7.16 31.56 8.58
C GLU A 244 -5.62 31.60 8.73
N LEU A 245 -4.87 30.92 7.85
CA LEU A 245 -3.43 31.09 7.73
C LEU A 245 -3.12 32.20 6.71
N THR A 246 -2.55 33.31 7.17
CA THR A 246 -2.34 34.50 6.34
C THR A 246 -0.87 34.92 6.28
N ALA A 247 -0.45 35.40 5.11
CA ALA A 247 0.86 35.99 4.87
C ALA A 247 0.67 37.45 4.44
N THR A 248 1.10 38.38 5.29
CA THR A 248 0.90 39.82 5.06
C THR A 248 2.23 40.57 5.00
N LEU A 249 2.37 41.47 4.04
CA LEU A 249 3.57 42.27 3.84
C LEU A 249 3.32 43.72 4.28
N SER A 250 4.28 44.28 5.01
CA SER A 250 4.26 45.67 5.44
C SER A 250 5.60 46.35 5.17
N GLY A 251 5.55 47.63 4.81
CA GLY A 251 6.75 48.42 4.51
C GLY A 251 7.24 48.37 3.06
N LEU A 252 6.51 47.70 2.14
CA LEU A 252 6.80 47.79 0.70
C LEU A 252 6.39 49.18 0.17
N PRO A 253 7.32 49.99 -0.36
CA PRO A 253 6.99 51.27 -0.96
C PRO A 253 6.40 51.07 -2.36
N ALA A 254 5.48 51.96 -2.76
CA ALA A 254 4.90 51.93 -4.11
C ALA A 254 5.94 52.16 -5.23
N LYS A 255 7.10 52.75 -4.90
CA LYS A 255 8.21 52.98 -5.84
C LYS A 255 9.53 52.60 -5.18
N ILE A 256 10.34 51.83 -5.89
CA ILE A 256 11.68 51.42 -5.50
C ILE A 256 12.64 51.99 -6.54
N THR A 257 13.66 52.72 -6.10
CA THR A 257 14.65 53.27 -7.03
C THR A 257 15.72 52.22 -7.35
N ALA A 258 16.10 52.09 -8.62
CA ALA A 258 17.21 51.22 -9.02
C ALA A 258 18.48 51.55 -8.23
N GLY A 259 19.16 50.53 -7.70
CA GLY A 259 20.33 50.65 -6.83
C GLY A 259 20.00 50.95 -5.37
N SER A 260 18.74 50.83 -4.96
CA SER A 260 18.31 50.98 -3.57
C SER A 260 17.97 49.65 -2.92
N THR A 261 18.01 49.64 -1.59
CA THR A 261 17.62 48.51 -0.75
C THR A 261 16.43 48.94 0.10
N VAL A 262 15.39 48.10 0.14
CA VAL A 262 14.18 48.29 0.93
C VAL A 262 14.06 47.16 1.93
N GLU A 263 13.85 47.50 3.20
CA GLU A 263 13.47 46.53 4.23
C GLU A 263 11.97 46.54 4.47
N MET A 264 11.40 45.36 4.64
CA MET A 264 9.98 45.12 4.80
C MET A 264 9.76 44.02 5.85
N LYS A 265 8.53 43.90 6.34
CA LYS A 265 8.17 42.88 7.33
C LYS A 265 7.05 42.01 6.79
N LEU A 266 7.34 40.71 6.69
CA LEU A 266 6.39 39.65 6.44
C LEU A 266 5.85 39.14 7.77
N ARG A 267 4.53 39.14 7.92
CA ARG A 267 3.84 38.54 9.06
C ARG A 267 3.07 37.31 8.61
N ILE A 268 3.38 36.18 9.22
CA ILE A 268 2.61 34.94 9.11
C ILE A 268 1.73 34.81 10.34
N ALA A 269 0.42 34.78 10.16
CA ALA A 269 -0.53 34.67 11.26
C ALA A 269 -1.36 33.40 11.12
N ASN A 270 -1.40 32.62 12.20
CA ASN A 270 -2.26 31.45 12.35
C ASN A 270 -3.54 31.87 13.08
N GLY A 271 -4.61 32.11 12.34
CA GLY A 271 -5.93 32.41 12.88
C GLY A 271 -6.73 31.18 13.32
N THR A 272 -6.24 29.98 13.02
CA THR A 272 -6.95 28.73 13.36
C THR A 272 -6.92 28.46 14.87
N ASP A 273 -7.74 27.49 15.30
CA ASP A 273 -7.79 27.00 16.68
C ASP A 273 -6.74 25.92 17.01
N ARG A 274 -5.86 25.59 16.06
CA ARG A 274 -4.84 24.54 16.17
C ARG A 274 -3.41 25.08 16.05
N THR A 275 -2.47 24.35 16.61
CA THR A 275 -1.03 24.60 16.37
C THR A 275 -0.66 24.04 15.01
N LEU A 276 0.13 24.79 14.24
CA LEU A 276 0.74 24.33 13.00
C LEU A 276 2.20 24.01 13.31
N ASP A 277 2.63 22.78 13.04
CA ASP A 277 3.93 22.30 13.52
C ASP A 277 5.08 22.91 12.72
N GLU A 278 4.96 22.96 11.40
CA GLU A 278 5.92 23.64 10.53
C GLU A 278 5.21 24.47 9.46
N VAL A 279 5.48 25.78 9.46
CA VAL A 279 4.89 26.74 8.52
C VAL A 279 5.97 27.35 7.63
N TRP A 280 5.71 27.35 6.33
CA TRP A 280 6.60 27.70 5.24
C TRP A 280 6.06 28.95 4.52
N PRO A 281 6.66 30.12 4.73
CA PRO A 281 6.28 31.34 4.04
C PRO A 281 6.79 31.31 2.59
N PHE A 282 5.89 31.43 1.62
CA PHE A 282 6.21 31.62 0.21
C PHE A 282 6.29 33.11 -0.11
N VAL A 283 7.38 33.54 -0.75
CA VAL A 283 7.59 34.92 -1.17
C VAL A 283 8.22 34.95 -2.55
N TYR A 284 7.52 35.55 -3.51
CA TYR A 284 7.99 35.72 -4.87
C TYR A 284 7.82 37.17 -5.33
N PHE A 285 8.90 37.77 -5.82
CA PHE A 285 8.88 39.10 -6.44
C PHE A 285 9.02 38.94 -7.94
N HIS A 286 8.11 39.55 -8.68
CA HIS A 286 8.15 39.57 -10.12
C HIS A 286 8.08 41.01 -10.63
N ALA A 287 8.90 41.35 -11.62
CA ALA A 287 8.81 42.62 -12.30
C ALA A 287 9.11 42.49 -13.80
N ILE A 288 8.43 43.32 -14.59
CA ILE A 288 8.59 43.40 -16.05
C ILE A 288 9.02 44.80 -16.46
N GLU A 289 9.96 44.88 -17.39
CA GLU A 289 10.41 46.16 -17.94
C GLU A 289 9.24 46.91 -18.59
N LYS A 290 9.12 48.19 -18.27
CA LYS A 290 8.06 49.05 -18.79
C LYS A 290 8.28 49.31 -20.28
N GLY A 291 7.35 48.82 -21.10
CA GLY A 291 7.43 48.90 -22.56
C GLY A 291 8.02 47.65 -23.23
N GLY A 292 8.39 46.64 -22.44
CA GLY A 292 8.78 45.30 -22.89
C GLY A 292 7.96 44.20 -22.24
N TYR A 293 8.35 42.95 -22.51
CA TYR A 293 7.81 41.73 -21.88
C TYR A 293 8.90 40.91 -21.16
N ALA A 294 10.12 41.47 -21.03
CA ALA A 294 11.21 40.77 -20.37
C ALA A 294 11.04 40.85 -18.84
N PRO A 295 11.03 39.71 -18.13
CA PRO A 295 11.12 39.71 -16.67
C PRO A 295 12.51 40.22 -16.25
N ILE A 296 12.55 40.93 -15.13
CA ILE A 296 13.78 41.50 -14.53
C ILE A 296 14.01 40.95 -13.12
N ASP A 297 13.46 39.78 -12.82
CA ASP A 297 13.48 39.15 -11.50
C ASP A 297 14.92 38.83 -11.05
N ASP A 298 15.82 38.59 -12.00
CA ASP A 298 17.27 38.41 -11.79
C ASP A 298 17.98 39.66 -11.26
N ARG A 299 17.34 40.83 -11.37
CA ARG A 299 17.82 42.12 -10.85
C ARG A 299 17.26 42.45 -9.47
N MET A 300 16.50 41.53 -8.88
CA MET A 300 15.79 41.68 -7.62
C MET A 300 16.30 40.69 -6.59
N HIS A 301 17.18 41.14 -5.70
CA HIS A 301 17.83 40.28 -4.71
C HIS A 301 17.05 40.32 -3.40
N LEU A 302 16.29 39.26 -3.13
CA LEU A 302 15.52 39.10 -1.90
C LEU A 302 16.34 38.36 -0.84
N GLN A 303 16.42 38.95 0.36
CA GLN A 303 16.98 38.33 1.54
C GLN A 303 15.96 38.32 2.67
N TRP A 304 16.07 37.38 3.59
CA TRP A 304 15.25 37.29 4.78
C TRP A 304 16.09 37.11 6.05
N SER A 305 15.53 37.49 7.18
CA SER A 305 16.10 37.28 8.51
C SER A 305 15.02 37.12 9.57
N THR A 306 15.36 36.42 10.65
CA THR A 306 14.50 36.24 11.83
C THR A 306 15.26 36.71 13.07
N ALA A 307 14.70 36.50 14.26
CA ALA A 307 15.43 36.78 15.51
C ALA A 307 16.69 35.90 15.67
N THR A 308 16.68 34.70 15.09
CA THR A 308 17.73 33.69 15.21
C THR A 308 18.57 33.53 13.95
N GLN A 309 18.08 34.00 12.80
CA GLN A 309 18.74 33.90 11.50
C GLN A 309 19.25 35.27 11.04
N THR A 310 20.53 35.35 10.64
CA THR A 310 21.09 36.53 9.97
C THR A 310 20.61 36.63 8.52
N TRP A 311 20.79 37.77 7.87
CA TRP A 311 20.38 37.96 6.47
C TRP A 311 20.86 36.82 5.57
N THR A 312 19.89 36.12 4.97
CA THR A 312 20.07 34.95 4.11
C THR A 312 19.33 35.20 2.81
N ASP A 313 19.91 34.84 1.67
CA ASP A 313 19.24 34.97 0.38
C ASP A 313 18.02 34.03 0.34
N ALA A 314 16.91 34.52 -0.24
CA ALA A 314 15.80 33.64 -0.59
C ALA A 314 16.28 32.71 -1.71
N GLY A 315 16.40 31.41 -1.43
CA GLY A 315 16.87 30.43 -2.42
C GLY A 315 15.83 30.18 -3.52
N ASP A 316 16.17 29.27 -4.44
CA ASP A 316 15.32 28.87 -5.57
C ASP A 316 14.00 28.19 -5.14
N ASP A 317 13.81 27.93 -3.85
CA ASP A 317 12.57 27.40 -3.29
C ASP A 317 11.56 28.48 -2.89
N TYR A 318 11.91 29.76 -3.07
CA TYR A 318 11.05 30.93 -2.80
C TYR A 318 10.51 30.98 -1.36
N THR A 319 11.22 30.35 -0.42
CA THR A 319 10.83 30.33 0.99
C THR A 319 11.58 31.39 1.80
N ALA A 320 10.87 32.06 2.70
CA ALA A 320 11.48 32.96 3.69
C ALA A 320 11.71 32.23 5.03
N GLY A 321 12.46 31.11 4.97
CA GLY A 321 12.72 30.24 6.12
C GLY A 321 11.53 29.38 6.50
N SER A 322 11.48 28.93 7.77
CA SER A 322 10.33 28.24 8.34
C SER A 322 10.01 28.78 9.74
N VAL A 323 8.74 28.62 10.14
CA VAL A 323 8.23 28.97 11.47
C VAL A 323 7.73 27.68 12.10
N SER A 324 8.38 27.25 13.18
CA SER A 324 8.03 26.02 13.88
C SER A 324 8.21 26.17 15.39
N PRO A 325 7.22 25.81 16.22
CA PRO A 325 5.79 25.68 15.91
C PRO A 325 5.06 27.03 15.92
N LEU A 326 4.00 27.18 15.12
CA LEU A 326 3.12 28.36 15.13
C LEU A 326 1.78 28.03 15.82
N LYS A 327 1.66 28.44 17.08
CA LYS A 327 0.49 28.18 17.93
C LYS A 327 -0.80 28.81 17.37
N ALA A 328 -1.95 28.25 17.76
CA ALA A 328 -3.28 28.82 17.51
C ALA A 328 -3.36 30.30 17.91
N GLY A 329 -3.91 31.14 17.03
CA GLY A 329 -4.02 32.59 17.21
C GLY A 329 -2.69 33.37 17.22
N ALA A 330 -1.54 32.70 17.05
CA ALA A 330 -0.23 33.35 17.11
C ALA A 330 0.22 33.90 15.75
N HIS A 331 1.25 34.73 15.77
CA HIS A 331 1.91 35.21 14.56
C HIS A 331 3.43 35.21 14.71
N ALA A 332 4.12 35.11 13.58
CA ALA A 332 5.56 35.28 13.45
C ALA A 332 5.87 36.41 12.48
N ASP A 333 6.86 37.22 12.81
CA ASP A 333 7.34 38.33 11.98
C ASP A 333 8.73 37.98 11.42
N ILE A 334 8.86 37.99 10.09
CA ILE A 334 10.08 37.75 9.33
C ILE A 334 10.45 39.07 8.66
N LYS A 335 11.72 39.46 8.77
CA LYS A 335 12.22 40.65 8.07
C LYS A 335 12.64 40.23 6.67
N LEU A 336 12.21 40.97 5.66
CA LEU A 336 12.72 40.81 4.30
C LEU A 336 13.47 42.07 3.89
N ARG A 337 14.42 41.90 2.98
CA ARG A 337 15.22 42.96 2.40
C ARG A 337 15.31 42.70 0.90
N LEU A 338 14.81 43.63 0.12
CA LEU A 338 14.89 43.59 -1.33
C LEU A 338 15.92 44.62 -1.80
N THR A 339 16.93 44.18 -2.52
CA THR A 339 17.90 45.07 -3.20
C THR A 339 17.65 45.00 -4.70
N VAL A 340 17.49 46.17 -5.32
CA VAL A 340 17.32 46.30 -6.77
C VAL A 340 18.62 46.79 -7.37
N ASP A 341 19.10 46.13 -8.42
CA ASP A 341 20.35 46.51 -9.09
C ASP A 341 20.32 47.96 -9.61
N ALA A 342 21.50 48.56 -9.71
CA ALA A 342 21.62 49.98 -10.06
C ALA A 342 21.30 50.28 -11.54
N ASP A 343 21.46 49.28 -12.41
CA ASP A 343 21.19 49.34 -13.85
C ASP A 343 19.81 48.80 -14.23
N THR A 344 18.96 48.47 -13.26
CA THR A 344 17.59 48.02 -13.52
C THR A 344 16.79 49.10 -14.25
N PRO A 345 16.17 48.78 -15.40
CA PRO A 345 15.33 49.72 -16.14
C PRO A 345 14.04 50.06 -15.36
N GLU A 346 13.27 51.03 -15.86
CA GLU A 346 11.92 51.26 -15.31
C GLU A 346 11.08 49.99 -15.48
N ALA A 347 10.44 49.55 -14.41
CA ALA A 347 9.65 48.32 -14.40
C ALA A 347 8.40 48.47 -13.55
N VAL A 348 7.42 47.61 -13.81
CA VAL A 348 6.26 47.40 -12.94
C VAL A 348 6.34 45.99 -12.38
N GLY A 349 6.05 45.84 -11.10
CA GLY A 349 6.18 44.54 -10.44
C GLY A 349 5.16 44.33 -9.33
N ALA A 350 5.11 43.09 -8.87
CA ALA A 350 4.27 42.65 -7.78
C ALA A 350 5.01 41.66 -6.90
N ALA A 351 4.75 41.72 -5.60
CA ALA A 351 5.14 40.69 -4.64
C ALA A 351 3.95 39.76 -4.39
N PHE A 352 4.18 38.46 -4.47
CA PHE A 352 3.19 37.41 -4.22
C PHE A 352 3.58 36.65 -2.96
N LEU A 353 2.66 36.58 -2.01
CA LEU A 353 2.92 35.99 -0.70
C LEU A 353 1.88 34.94 -0.34
N ALA A 354 2.32 33.86 0.29
CA ALA A 354 1.44 32.88 0.92
C ALA A 354 2.17 32.21 2.08
N ALA A 355 1.45 31.35 2.81
CA ALA A 355 2.05 30.43 3.76
C ALA A 355 1.41 29.06 3.61
N ASP A 356 2.23 28.03 3.71
CA ASP A 356 1.83 26.62 3.70
C ASP A 356 2.30 25.96 5.00
N TYR A 357 1.64 24.90 5.44
CA TYR A 357 2.04 24.14 6.62
C TYR A 357 2.00 22.64 6.38
N VAL A 358 2.83 21.94 7.13
CA VAL A 358 2.81 20.49 7.28
C VAL A 358 2.90 20.18 8.77
N ASN A 359 2.05 19.28 9.24
CA ASN A 359 2.05 18.79 10.62
C ASN A 359 2.74 17.42 10.70
N GLU A 360 3.16 17.03 11.91
CA GLU A 360 3.83 15.75 12.15
C GLU A 360 2.94 14.54 11.82
N ASP A 361 1.61 14.70 11.87
CA ASP A 361 0.63 13.68 11.51
C ASP A 361 0.42 13.53 9.99
N GLY A 362 1.17 14.28 9.17
CA GLY A 362 1.07 14.30 7.72
C GLY A 362 -0.07 15.18 7.18
N SER A 363 -0.86 15.84 8.04
CA SER A 363 -1.85 16.81 7.58
C SER A 363 -1.17 18.09 7.10
N CYS A 364 -1.64 18.63 5.97
CA CYS A 364 -1.09 19.85 5.38
C CYS A 364 -2.19 20.79 4.89
N GLY A 365 -1.81 22.06 4.69
CA GLY A 365 -2.70 23.10 4.18
C GLY A 365 -1.97 24.41 3.95
N GLY A 366 -2.68 25.43 3.51
CA GLY A 366 -2.05 26.72 3.22
C GLY A 366 -3.01 27.80 2.79
N SER A 367 -2.54 29.03 2.72
CA SER A 367 -3.35 30.18 2.30
C SER A 367 -4.01 29.90 0.95
N PRO A 368 -5.34 30.10 0.80
CA PRO A 368 -6.06 29.71 -0.41
C PRO A 368 -5.59 30.48 -1.66
N GLU A 369 -5.17 31.73 -1.47
CA GLU A 369 -4.77 32.65 -2.54
C GLU A 369 -3.39 33.26 -2.25
N LEU A 370 -2.75 33.75 -3.30
CA LEU A 370 -1.57 34.60 -3.17
C LEU A 370 -2.01 36.01 -2.80
N THR A 371 -1.41 36.56 -1.74
CA THR A 371 -1.59 37.97 -1.40
C THR A 371 -0.64 38.80 -2.23
N THR A 372 -1.18 39.70 -3.05
CA THR A 372 -0.42 40.49 -4.03
C THR A 372 -0.16 41.92 -3.54
N TYR A 373 1.05 42.43 -3.75
CA TYR A 373 1.44 43.81 -3.45
C TYR A 373 2.19 44.44 -4.62
N ASP A 374 1.59 45.45 -5.26
CA ASP A 374 2.18 46.11 -6.43
C ASP A 374 3.25 47.14 -6.05
N PHE A 375 4.27 47.25 -6.89
CA PHE A 375 5.29 48.29 -6.82
C PHE A 375 5.79 48.66 -8.22
N ALA A 376 6.49 49.78 -8.33
CA ALA A 376 7.21 50.18 -9.54
C ALA A 376 8.69 50.34 -9.25
N VAL A 377 9.54 49.93 -10.20
CA VAL A 377 10.96 50.28 -10.20
C VAL A 377 11.16 51.55 -11.02
N THR A 378 11.75 52.57 -10.42
CA THR A 378 12.15 53.79 -11.13
C THR A 378 13.64 53.72 -11.43
N ALA A 379 14.02 53.98 -12.68
CA ALA A 379 15.42 54.14 -13.04
C ALA A 379 16.08 55.24 -12.20
N LYS A 380 17.37 55.05 -11.89
CA LYS A 380 18.15 56.08 -11.21
C LYS A 380 18.25 57.31 -12.11
N PRO A 381 18.07 58.54 -11.60
CA PRO A 381 18.32 59.74 -12.39
C PRO A 381 19.75 59.72 -12.91
N ALA A 382 19.93 59.88 -14.22
CA ALA A 382 21.25 60.10 -14.79
C ALA A 382 21.86 61.35 -14.14
N PRO A 383 23.15 61.36 -13.76
CA PRO A 383 23.79 62.59 -13.33
C PRO A 383 23.63 63.63 -14.43
N SER A 384 22.97 64.76 -14.09
CA SER A 384 22.76 65.88 -15.00
C SER A 384 24.11 66.30 -15.59
N ALA A 385 24.31 66.08 -16.89
CA ALA A 385 25.45 66.64 -17.59
C ALA A 385 25.35 68.17 -17.51
N SER A 386 26.28 68.79 -16.80
CA SER A 386 26.50 70.24 -16.81
C SER A 386 26.81 70.68 -18.26
N PRO A 387 26.27 71.81 -18.76
CA PRO A 387 26.30 72.12 -20.18
C PRO A 387 27.71 72.54 -20.59
N SER A 388 28.26 71.87 -21.62
CA SER A 388 29.43 72.36 -22.36
C SER A 388 28.98 73.03 -23.67
N PRO A 389 29.63 74.12 -24.09
CA PRO A 389 29.12 75.03 -25.11
C PRO A 389 29.31 74.51 -26.54
N SER A 390 28.49 75.09 -27.41
CA SER A 390 28.29 74.79 -28.83
C SER A 390 29.55 74.89 -29.71
N THR A 391 29.58 74.07 -30.76
CA THR A 391 30.06 74.49 -32.08
C THR A 391 29.15 73.96 -33.18
N SER A 392 28.66 74.91 -33.97
CA SER A 392 27.83 74.77 -35.17
C SER A 392 28.57 74.13 -36.35
N THR A 393 27.83 73.55 -37.30
CA THR A 393 27.67 73.95 -38.73
C THR A 393 26.86 72.83 -39.41
N GLY A 394 25.60 73.05 -39.85
CA GLY A 394 25.21 73.45 -41.22
C GLY A 394 25.27 72.26 -42.20
N THR A 395 24.31 71.88 -43.05
CA THR A 395 23.13 72.52 -43.65
C THR A 395 22.39 71.47 -44.52
N GLY A 396 21.06 71.58 -44.66
CA GLY A 396 20.33 71.29 -45.92
C GLY A 396 19.45 70.02 -45.97
N THR A 397 18.14 70.06 -45.73
CA THR A 397 16.95 70.39 -46.57
C THR A 397 16.16 69.15 -47.09
N GLN A 398 14.81 69.23 -46.95
CA GLN A 398 13.73 68.56 -47.73
C GLN A 398 13.38 67.09 -47.37
N THR A 399 12.13 66.63 -47.27
CA THR A 399 10.78 67.21 -47.49
C THR A 399 9.71 66.32 -46.83
N GLN A 400 8.61 66.99 -46.47
CA GLN A 400 7.33 66.51 -45.93
C GLN A 400 6.47 65.78 -46.97
N THR A 401 5.71 64.74 -46.55
CA THR A 401 4.35 64.49 -47.08
C THR A 401 3.52 63.64 -46.12
N THR A 402 2.54 64.28 -45.49
CA THR A 402 1.28 63.72 -44.97
C THR A 402 0.33 63.41 -46.13
N THR A 403 -0.54 62.39 -46.03
CA THR A 403 -1.99 62.48 -46.30
C THR A 403 -2.74 61.22 -45.81
N THR A 404 -3.58 61.44 -44.79
CA THR A 404 -4.98 61.06 -44.57
C THR A 404 -5.59 59.74 -45.07
N GLN A 405 -6.21 59.05 -44.10
CA GLN A 405 -7.26 58.02 -44.12
C GLN A 405 -8.50 58.37 -44.98
N PRO A 406 -9.37 57.39 -45.36
CA PRO A 406 -10.52 57.07 -44.49
C PRO A 406 -10.99 55.60 -44.43
N LEU A 407 -11.78 55.36 -43.38
CA LEU A 407 -12.49 54.17 -42.94
C LEU A 407 -13.75 53.86 -43.78
N THR A 408 -14.06 52.58 -44.04
CA THR A 408 -15.42 52.02 -43.95
C THR A 408 -15.43 50.49 -43.82
N THR A 409 -16.35 50.03 -42.99
CA THR A 409 -16.86 48.69 -42.65
C THR A 409 -17.27 47.80 -43.82
N THR A 410 -17.17 46.47 -43.66
CA THR A 410 -18.22 45.47 -44.01
C THR A 410 -17.87 44.09 -43.42
N SER A 411 -18.89 43.46 -42.82
CA SER A 411 -18.98 42.06 -42.39
C SER A 411 -18.64 41.06 -43.51
N ASP A 412 -18.03 39.91 -43.20
CA ASP A 412 -18.67 38.60 -43.46
C ASP A 412 -17.79 37.37 -43.13
N SER A 413 -18.51 36.40 -42.59
CA SER A 413 -18.41 34.93 -42.62
C SER A 413 -17.10 34.16 -42.44
N LEU A 414 -17.21 33.25 -41.47
CA LEU A 414 -16.48 31.99 -41.22
C LEU A 414 -16.41 31.04 -42.43
N ALA A 415 -15.29 30.33 -42.54
CA ALA A 415 -15.12 28.99 -43.15
C ALA A 415 -13.72 28.49 -42.75
N SER A 416 -13.37 27.22 -42.59
CA SER A 416 -14.05 25.93 -42.58
C SER A 416 -12.92 24.94 -42.26
N THR A 417 -12.92 24.29 -41.10
CA THR A 417 -11.92 23.23 -40.81
C THR A 417 -12.53 21.88 -41.17
N GLY A 418 -12.07 21.32 -42.28
CA GLY A 418 -12.46 20.03 -42.81
C GLY A 418 -12.02 18.88 -41.90
N SER A 419 -12.95 17.97 -41.65
CA SER A 419 -12.71 16.64 -41.10
C SER A 419 -12.05 15.74 -42.14
N SER A 420 -11.14 14.88 -41.69
CA SER A 420 -10.88 13.60 -42.36
C SER A 420 -10.68 12.51 -41.31
N SER A 421 -11.54 11.50 -41.38
CA SER A 421 -11.43 10.22 -40.68
C SER A 421 -10.70 9.22 -41.57
N ALA A 422 -9.71 8.50 -41.03
CA ALA A 422 -9.29 7.19 -41.53
C ALA A 422 -8.47 6.43 -40.47
N LEU A 423 -9.06 5.37 -39.92
CA LEU A 423 -8.37 4.26 -39.25
C LEU A 423 -7.85 3.27 -40.33
N PRO A 424 -6.85 2.41 -40.04
CA PRO A 424 -7.23 1.05 -39.60
C PRO A 424 -6.30 0.36 -38.57
N GLN A 425 -6.96 -0.40 -37.69
CA GLN A 425 -6.67 -1.74 -37.12
C GLN A 425 -5.24 -2.25 -36.86
N LEU A 426 -5.05 -2.73 -35.61
CA LEU A 426 -4.40 -3.96 -35.10
C LEU A 426 -4.24 -3.73 -33.57
N ALA A 427 -4.24 -4.65 -32.61
CA ALA A 427 -4.60 -6.05 -32.40
C ALA A 427 -4.41 -6.28 -30.88
N ALA A 428 -5.23 -7.12 -30.22
CA ALA A 428 -4.79 -7.98 -29.11
C ALA A 428 -5.96 -8.78 -28.50
N ALA A 429 -5.86 -10.09 -28.60
CA ALA A 429 -6.62 -11.06 -27.84
C ALA A 429 -5.97 -11.24 -26.45
N ALA A 430 -6.77 -11.30 -25.38
CA ALA A 430 -6.45 -12.01 -24.13
C ALA A 430 -7.64 -11.99 -23.16
N GLY A 431 -7.86 -13.08 -22.43
CA GLY A 431 -8.46 -13.03 -21.10
C GLY A 431 -9.77 -13.80 -20.89
N ALA A 432 -9.68 -15.13 -20.93
CA ALA A 432 -10.65 -15.99 -20.27
C ALA A 432 -10.38 -16.06 -18.76
N ALA A 433 -11.47 -16.25 -18.00
CA ALA A 433 -11.56 -16.97 -16.73
C ALA A 433 -11.01 -16.35 -15.43
N VAL A 434 -11.91 -15.76 -14.62
CA VAL A 434 -11.96 -16.00 -13.16
C VAL A 434 -13.43 -16.02 -12.71
N ALA A 435 -14.02 -17.22 -12.68
CA ALA A 435 -15.30 -17.46 -12.02
C ALA A 435 -15.27 -18.84 -11.36
N LEU A 436 -14.38 -19.02 -10.38
CA LEU A 436 -14.40 -20.16 -9.46
C LEU A 436 -13.89 -19.70 -8.09
N GLY A 437 -14.81 -19.41 -7.18
CA GLY A 437 -14.45 -19.01 -5.80
C GLY A 437 -15.58 -19.05 -4.76
N ALA A 438 -16.80 -19.46 -5.12
CA ALA A 438 -17.88 -19.66 -4.15
C ALA A 438 -18.61 -20.97 -4.47
N GLY A 439 -18.02 -22.11 -4.11
CA GLY A 439 -18.61 -23.41 -4.46
C GLY A 439 -18.07 -24.64 -3.70
N ALA A 440 -17.39 -24.47 -2.58
CA ALA A 440 -16.71 -25.59 -1.90
C ALA A 440 -17.04 -25.78 -0.40
N VAL A 441 -18.18 -25.29 0.09
CA VAL A 441 -18.65 -25.63 1.46
C VAL A 441 -19.98 -26.40 1.50
N PHE A 442 -20.66 -26.61 0.36
CA PHE A 442 -21.95 -27.32 0.35
C PHE A 442 -21.90 -28.80 -0.07
N ALA A 443 -20.75 -29.34 -0.48
CA ALA A 443 -20.65 -30.68 -1.06
C ALA A 443 -20.08 -31.78 -0.12
N ALA A 444 -19.79 -31.48 1.15
CA ALA A 444 -19.31 -32.49 2.11
C ALA A 444 -20.40 -33.04 3.06
N ARG A 445 -21.61 -32.46 3.07
CA ARG A 445 -22.70 -32.93 3.96
C ARG A 445 -23.66 -33.96 3.36
N ARG A 446 -23.54 -34.30 2.08
CA ARG A 446 -24.54 -35.18 1.39
C ARG A 446 -24.06 -36.59 1.05
N ARG A 447 -22.85 -37.00 1.44
CA ARG A 447 -22.37 -38.39 1.28
C ARG A 447 -22.06 -39.05 2.62
N LYS A 448 -23.06 -39.09 3.52
CA LYS A 448 -23.08 -40.02 4.66
C LYS A 448 -24.50 -40.38 5.10
N ALA A 449 -25.39 -40.59 4.13
CA ALA A 449 -26.73 -41.10 4.35
C ALA A 449 -27.18 -41.85 3.08
N ASP A 450 -26.47 -42.93 2.74
CA ASP A 450 -27.05 -44.07 2.01
C ASP A 450 -26.06 -45.24 2.04
N SER A 451 -26.34 -46.20 2.91
CA SER A 451 -25.80 -47.57 3.01
C SER A 451 -26.29 -48.14 4.34
N ALA A 452 -27.59 -48.38 4.41
CA ALA A 452 -28.22 -49.24 5.41
C ALA A 452 -29.42 -49.89 4.75
N SER A 453 -29.17 -51.02 4.08
CA SER A 453 -30.13 -52.10 3.90
C SER A 453 -29.39 -53.40 3.63
#